data_AF-A0AAD7T6N2-F1
#
_entry.id   AF-A0AAD7T6N2-F1
#
_cell.length_a   1.000
_cell.length_b   1.000
_cell.length_c   1.000
_cell.angle_alpha   90.00
_cell.angle_beta   90.00
_cell.angle_gamma   90.00
#
_symmetry.space_group_name_H-M   'P 1'
#
loop_
_entity.id
_entity.type
_entity.pdbx_description
1 polymer ?
#
loop_
_entity_poly.entity_id
_entity_poly.type
_entity_poly.pdbx_seq_one_letter_code
_entity_poly.pdbx_strand_id
1 'polypeptide(L)'
;MESGSKKFTMTHKCRRNINPRHRYVTRTVSARNQTEGMEGFFELLPAEVRDTILEYIPVVDLSVLSMVSKSINAHVVGYVSTQAWATRVIVLTLRHSGLLTLEEHILSHYRSLGVLFKRCTLLLPTKERLKFIFSKFRQLPNFTLDVRAATPGCLGFSSYGVFVQTLIAGWAEPECHRVFSFLCDFTNLPYKIETVARGKPGDFHDLELQIRLFCRSVLLDPWQNRRETLFWLTRILKPWPTTVQARLLFILYGPLRSDDTISWSEMRDSVVRHGGLWELAKALILLYTDLAGKDWPANTLLAIIDEITVTPEAWHMENVARMLVLSGNNTCYCVLSGKALDRRFFEIARLMVFIIMVCERDGRCMTWPVKMMGQICQVFRTSEDKWSFINSVESMFSEVAMEMYEVIMAGNRNEGIETFQTLCVLLSAAAHFHTKMVFSFYETY
;
A
#
# COMPACT_ATOMS: atom_id res chain seq x y z
N MET A 1 -33.88 -40.47 -33.33
CA MET A 1 -35.29 -40.75 -32.93
C MET A 1 -35.59 -39.78 -31.81
N GLU A 2 -36.09 -38.60 -32.17
CA GLU A 2 -37.52 -38.22 -32.04
C GLU A 2 -37.95 -38.14 -30.57
N SER A 3 -38.68 -37.15 -30.08
CA SER A 3 -39.31 -35.95 -30.64
C SER A 3 -40.03 -35.32 -29.44
N GLY A 4 -40.09 -34.00 -29.34
CA GLY A 4 -40.81 -33.38 -28.24
C GLY A 4 -40.91 -31.86 -28.29
N SER A 5 -41.06 -31.25 -29.48
CA SER A 5 -41.48 -29.86 -29.57
C SER A 5 -42.48 -29.67 -30.70
N LYS A 6 -43.70 -29.29 -30.32
CA LYS A 6 -44.89 -28.96 -31.10
C LYS A 6 -45.80 -28.27 -30.07
N LYS A 7 -46.30 -27.04 -30.21
CA LYS A 7 -46.94 -26.42 -31.36
C LYS A 7 -47.37 -24.96 -31.02
N PHE A 8 -47.33 -24.10 -32.06
CA PHE A 8 -48.31 -23.04 -32.45
C PHE A 8 -48.61 -21.88 -31.46
N THR A 9 -48.95 -20.64 -31.84
CA THR A 9 -49.49 -20.08 -33.10
C THR A 9 -49.30 -18.55 -33.15
N MET A 10 -49.44 -18.01 -34.36
CA MET A 10 -49.38 -16.61 -34.76
C MET A 10 -50.51 -15.67 -34.28
N THR A 11 -50.18 -14.37 -34.38
CA THR A 11 -50.99 -13.20 -34.81
C THR A 11 -52.17 -12.73 -33.95
N HIS A 12 -52.19 -11.42 -33.65
CA HIS A 12 -53.29 -10.53 -34.06
C HIS A 12 -52.88 -9.05 -34.02
N LYS A 13 -52.92 -8.39 -35.19
CA LYS A 13 -53.03 -6.93 -35.32
C LYS A 13 -54.46 -6.54 -34.97
N CYS A 14 -54.64 -5.46 -34.21
CA CYS A 14 -55.93 -4.78 -34.09
C CYS A 14 -55.74 -3.26 -34.27
N ARG A 15 -56.35 -2.71 -35.32
CA ARG A 15 -56.55 -1.28 -35.58
C ARG A 15 -57.80 -0.81 -34.83
N ARG A 16 -57.80 0.38 -34.21
CA ARG A 16 -59.02 1.20 -34.05
C ARG A 16 -58.77 2.71 -34.20
N ASN A 17 -59.74 3.32 -34.90
CA ASN A 17 -59.93 4.66 -35.45
C ASN A 17 -59.82 5.90 -34.51
N ILE A 18 -59.16 6.95 -35.05
CA ILE A 18 -59.52 8.39 -35.25
C ILE A 18 -60.97 8.80 -34.83
N ASN A 19 -61.32 9.86 -34.06
CA ASN A 19 -61.18 11.36 -34.18
C ASN A 19 -61.94 12.07 -32.97
N PRO A 20 -62.12 13.42 -32.84
CA PRO A 20 -61.21 14.59 -32.73
C PRO A 20 -61.60 15.59 -31.57
N ARG A 21 -60.91 16.77 -31.49
CA ARG A 21 -61.11 18.00 -30.64
C ARG A 21 -60.17 18.03 -29.40
N HIS A 22 -59.33 19.03 -29.15
CA HIS A 22 -59.45 20.48 -29.29
C HIS A 22 -58.07 21.14 -29.56
N ARG A 23 -58.05 22.17 -30.41
CA ARG A 23 -56.89 23.03 -30.69
C ARG A 23 -56.54 23.88 -29.48
N TYR A 24 -55.25 23.98 -29.15
CA TYR A 24 -54.62 25.26 -28.81
C TYR A 24 -53.27 25.39 -29.51
N VAL A 25 -53.10 26.57 -30.11
CA VAL A 25 -52.03 26.98 -31.01
C VAL A 25 -50.71 27.05 -30.24
N THR A 26 -49.71 26.26 -30.66
CA THR A 26 -48.31 26.56 -30.33
C THR A 26 -47.65 26.96 -31.64
N ARG A 27 -47.19 28.21 -31.72
CA ARG A 27 -46.44 28.76 -32.86
C ARG A 27 -45.24 27.85 -33.14
N THR A 28 -45.32 27.06 -34.21
CA THR A 28 -44.16 26.47 -34.85
C THR A 28 -43.36 27.60 -35.48
N VAL A 29 -42.30 28.03 -34.79
CA VAL A 29 -41.19 28.71 -35.46
C VAL A 29 -40.63 27.69 -36.43
N SER A 30 -40.83 27.96 -37.73
CA SER A 30 -40.19 27.22 -38.79
C SER A 30 -38.67 27.37 -38.62
N ALA A 31 -38.04 26.35 -38.03
CA ALA A 31 -36.60 26.20 -38.07
C ALA A 31 -36.24 25.94 -39.53
N ARG A 32 -35.85 27.03 -40.20
CA ARG A 32 -35.18 27.04 -41.50
C ARG A 32 -34.07 26.00 -41.41
N ASN A 33 -34.05 25.05 -42.34
CA ASN A 33 -32.99 24.06 -42.53
C ASN A 33 -31.63 24.78 -42.60
N GLN A 34 -31.00 24.97 -41.45
CA GLN A 34 -29.58 25.15 -41.36
C GLN A 34 -29.04 23.76 -41.11
N THR A 35 -28.22 23.29 -42.03
CA THR A 35 -27.15 22.33 -41.73
C THR A 35 -26.22 23.01 -40.71
N GLU A 36 -26.69 23.17 -39.47
CA GLU A 36 -25.86 23.56 -38.33
C GLU A 36 -24.93 22.37 -38.10
N GLY A 37 -23.62 22.61 -38.21
CA GLY A 37 -22.61 21.65 -37.78
C GLY A 37 -22.94 21.17 -36.36
N MET A 38 -22.56 19.93 -36.05
CA MET A 38 -22.89 19.23 -34.80
C MET A 38 -22.39 19.93 -33.52
N GLU A 39 -21.77 21.11 -33.64
CA GLU A 39 -20.90 21.77 -32.68
C GLU A 39 -21.31 23.24 -32.38
N GLY A 40 -22.36 23.77 -33.03
CA GLY A 40 -22.92 25.10 -32.78
C GLY A 40 -21.95 26.27 -33.11
N PHE A 41 -22.19 27.47 -32.54
CA PHE A 41 -21.37 28.66 -32.80
C PHE A 41 -19.89 28.54 -32.41
N PHE A 42 -19.50 27.48 -31.69
CA PHE A 42 -18.12 27.25 -31.28
C PHE A 42 -17.20 26.88 -32.47
N GLU A 43 -17.74 26.27 -33.52
CA GLU A 43 -17.02 25.99 -34.78
C GLU A 43 -16.60 27.25 -35.53
N LEU A 44 -17.33 28.36 -35.34
CA LEU A 44 -17.06 29.61 -36.04
C LEU A 44 -15.82 30.33 -35.51
N LEU A 45 -15.30 29.90 -34.36
CA LEU A 45 -14.10 30.47 -33.76
C LEU A 45 -12.83 29.88 -34.41
N PRO A 46 -11.82 30.70 -34.73
CA PRO A 46 -10.50 30.22 -35.12
C PRO A 46 -9.92 29.26 -34.06
N ALA A 47 -9.10 28.31 -34.49
CA ALA A 47 -8.51 27.30 -33.59
C ALA A 47 -7.71 27.95 -32.45
N GLU A 48 -6.99 29.02 -32.74
CA GLU A 48 -6.17 29.79 -31.80
C GLU A 48 -7.03 30.44 -30.72
N VAL A 49 -8.20 30.98 -31.09
CA VAL A 49 -9.15 31.58 -30.15
C VAL A 49 -9.75 30.51 -29.25
N ARG A 50 -10.09 29.33 -29.80
CA ARG A 50 -10.57 28.20 -29.00
C ARG A 50 -9.52 27.73 -27.99
N ASP A 51 -8.27 27.53 -28.42
CA ASP A 51 -7.20 27.11 -27.51
C ASP A 51 -6.93 28.16 -26.42
N THR A 52 -6.98 29.45 -26.78
CA THR A 52 -6.87 30.57 -25.82
C THR A 52 -8.00 30.51 -24.79
N ILE A 53 -9.25 30.31 -25.23
CA ILE A 53 -10.39 30.15 -24.31
C ILE A 53 -10.16 28.98 -23.36
N LEU A 54 -9.73 27.82 -23.88
CA LEU A 54 -9.46 26.62 -23.07
C LEU A 54 -8.30 26.82 -22.08
N GLU A 55 -7.35 27.69 -22.39
CA GLU A 55 -6.24 28.06 -21.51
C GLU A 55 -6.68 28.84 -20.26
N TYR A 56 -7.65 29.75 -20.41
CA TYR A 56 -8.16 30.54 -19.28
C TYR A 56 -9.21 29.81 -18.43
N ILE A 57 -9.81 28.73 -18.94
CA ILE A 57 -10.81 27.96 -18.20
C ILE A 57 -10.13 27.13 -17.09
N PRO A 58 -10.61 27.18 -15.83
CA PRO A 58 -10.12 26.31 -14.75
C PRO A 58 -10.25 24.82 -15.09
N VAL A 59 -9.33 23.98 -14.61
CA VAL A 59 -9.31 22.53 -14.92
C VAL A 59 -10.64 21.83 -14.57
N VAL A 60 -11.27 22.23 -13.48
CA VAL A 60 -12.57 21.69 -13.06
C VAL A 60 -13.66 22.03 -14.08
N ASP A 61 -13.73 23.27 -14.54
CA ASP A 61 -14.73 23.72 -15.51
C ASP A 61 -14.45 23.12 -16.90
N LEU A 62 -13.17 22.99 -17.27
CA LEU A 62 -12.75 22.28 -18.49
C LEU A 62 -13.22 20.82 -18.47
N SER A 63 -13.21 20.19 -17.30
CA SER A 63 -13.72 18.83 -17.12
C SER A 63 -15.24 18.74 -17.25
N VAL A 64 -15.98 19.79 -16.92
CA VAL A 64 -17.43 19.87 -17.14
C VAL A 64 -17.72 20.10 -18.62
N LEU A 65 -16.95 21.01 -19.25
CA LEU A 65 -17.06 21.33 -20.66
C LEU A 65 -16.86 20.09 -21.56
N SER A 66 -15.90 19.21 -21.21
CA SER A 66 -15.65 17.98 -21.97
C SER A 66 -16.82 16.97 -21.96
N MET A 67 -17.81 17.16 -21.09
CA MET A 67 -19.01 16.32 -21.00
C MET A 67 -20.19 16.88 -21.82
N VAL A 68 -20.08 18.07 -22.40
CA VAL A 68 -21.20 18.76 -23.07
C VAL A 68 -21.56 18.08 -24.41
N SER A 69 -20.58 17.72 -25.23
CA SER A 69 -20.79 17.00 -26.48
C SER A 69 -19.52 16.26 -26.92
N LYS A 70 -19.66 15.30 -27.85
CA LYS A 70 -18.51 14.56 -28.41
C LYS A 70 -17.51 15.48 -29.13
N SER A 71 -18.02 16.50 -29.81
CA SER A 71 -17.21 17.51 -30.49
C SER A 71 -16.42 18.36 -29.50
N ILE A 72 -17.09 18.94 -28.51
CA ILE A 72 -16.44 19.77 -27.50
C ILE A 72 -15.39 18.94 -26.75
N ASN A 73 -15.68 17.66 -26.46
CA ASN A 73 -14.69 16.75 -25.92
C ASN A 73 -13.48 16.59 -26.84
N ALA A 74 -13.68 16.45 -28.15
CA ALA A 74 -12.57 16.35 -29.11
C ALA A 74 -11.69 17.61 -29.10
N HIS A 75 -12.27 18.80 -28.96
CA HIS A 75 -11.51 20.04 -28.78
C HIS A 75 -10.72 20.06 -27.47
N VAL A 76 -11.35 19.67 -26.35
CA VAL A 76 -10.65 19.60 -25.05
C VAL A 76 -9.50 18.58 -25.10
N VAL A 77 -9.72 17.40 -25.70
CA VAL A 77 -8.69 16.36 -25.88
C VAL A 77 -7.57 16.85 -26.81
N GLY A 78 -7.92 17.61 -27.84
CA GLY A 78 -6.97 18.29 -28.73
C GLY A 78 -6.10 19.28 -27.96
N TYR A 79 -6.71 20.17 -27.17
CA TYR A 79 -6.02 21.16 -26.35
C TYR A 79 -5.09 20.51 -25.31
N VAL A 80 -5.57 19.49 -24.58
CA VAL A 80 -4.75 18.71 -23.61
C VAL A 80 -3.59 17.99 -24.30
N SER A 81 -3.60 17.89 -25.63
CA SER A 81 -2.50 17.34 -26.41
C SER A 81 -1.46 18.36 -26.88
N THR A 82 -1.69 19.65 -26.65
CA THR A 82 -0.80 20.73 -27.08
C THR A 82 0.38 20.94 -26.13
N GLN A 83 1.44 21.59 -26.65
CA GLN A 83 2.58 22.02 -25.83
C GLN A 83 2.22 23.13 -24.84
N ALA A 84 1.23 23.97 -25.17
CA ALA A 84 0.72 25.02 -24.28
C ALA A 84 0.14 24.40 -23.00
N TRP A 85 -0.64 23.33 -23.14
CA TRP A 85 -1.12 22.55 -22.00
C TRP A 85 0.01 21.93 -21.18
N ALA A 86 0.97 21.26 -21.84
CA ALA A 86 2.11 20.66 -21.14
C ALA A 86 2.86 21.70 -20.30
N THR A 87 3.07 22.89 -20.86
CA THR A 87 3.72 24.02 -20.16
C THR A 87 2.88 24.51 -18.99
N ARG A 88 1.56 24.66 -19.15
CA ARG A 88 0.62 25.05 -18.09
C ARG A 88 0.67 24.07 -16.90
N VAL A 89 0.71 22.77 -17.17
CA VAL A 89 0.79 21.73 -16.13
C VAL A 89 2.18 21.72 -15.46
N ILE A 90 3.26 21.76 -16.23
CA ILE A 90 4.65 21.71 -15.73
C ILE A 90 5.00 22.95 -14.88
N VAL A 91 4.62 24.16 -15.33
CA VAL A 91 4.94 25.42 -14.63
C VAL A 91 4.25 25.49 -13.26
N LEU A 92 3.05 24.93 -13.13
CA LEU A 92 2.39 24.82 -11.83
C LEU A 92 3.10 23.82 -10.91
N THR A 93 3.60 22.69 -11.44
CA THR A 93 4.39 21.72 -10.67
C THR A 93 5.73 22.31 -10.17
N LEU A 94 6.42 23.13 -10.97
CA LEU A 94 7.75 23.66 -10.65
C LEU A 94 7.74 24.92 -9.77
N ARG A 95 6.74 25.80 -9.90
CA ARG A 95 6.70 27.07 -9.14
C ARG A 95 6.37 26.92 -7.66
N HIS A 96 6.02 25.71 -7.21
CA HIS A 96 5.30 25.51 -5.94
C HIS A 96 6.01 24.56 -4.96
N SER A 97 7.26 24.16 -5.21
CA SER A 97 8.06 23.39 -4.22
C SER A 97 8.66 24.34 -3.18
N GLY A 98 7.99 24.57 -2.05
CA GLY A 98 8.63 25.28 -0.94
C GLY A 98 7.78 25.77 0.23
N LEU A 99 6.45 25.67 0.22
CA LEU A 99 5.61 26.19 1.33
C LEU A 99 4.45 25.23 1.68
N LEU A 100 4.27 24.92 2.97
CA LEU A 100 3.29 23.93 3.47
C LEU A 100 1.83 24.23 3.11
N THR A 101 1.44 25.51 3.00
CA THR A 101 0.09 25.91 2.55
C THR A 101 -0.16 25.62 1.07
N LEU A 102 0.89 25.30 0.32
CA LEU A 102 0.87 25.11 -1.11
C LEU A 102 0.70 23.63 -1.51
N GLU A 103 0.97 22.69 -0.60
CA GLU A 103 0.86 21.26 -0.85
C GLU A 103 -0.59 20.84 -1.16
N GLU A 104 -1.54 21.27 -0.34
CA GLU A 104 -2.98 20.99 -0.55
C GLU A 104 -3.47 21.54 -1.90
N HIS A 105 -2.96 22.72 -2.32
CA HIS A 105 -3.31 23.32 -3.61
C HIS A 105 -2.78 22.51 -4.79
N ILE A 106 -1.54 22.01 -4.70
CA ILE A 106 -0.96 21.12 -5.72
C ILE A 106 -1.75 19.81 -5.79
N LEU A 107 -2.01 19.17 -4.66
CA LEU A 107 -2.77 17.92 -4.63
C LEU A 107 -4.20 18.12 -5.16
N SER A 108 -4.85 19.24 -4.83
CA SER A 108 -6.17 19.63 -5.37
C SER A 108 -6.14 19.84 -6.88
N HIS A 109 -5.06 20.42 -7.42
CA HIS A 109 -4.87 20.54 -8.86
C HIS A 109 -4.78 19.16 -9.53
N TYR A 110 -3.98 18.24 -9.01
CA TYR A 110 -3.86 16.88 -9.56
C TYR A 110 -5.14 16.04 -9.40
N ARG A 111 -5.91 16.27 -8.33
CA ARG A 111 -7.26 15.73 -8.19
C ARG A 111 -8.17 16.23 -9.32
N SER A 112 -8.14 17.54 -9.60
CA SER A 112 -8.90 18.14 -10.71
C SER A 112 -8.48 17.59 -12.07
N LEU A 113 -7.17 17.38 -12.29
CA LEU A 113 -6.66 16.72 -13.48
C LEU A 113 -7.18 15.28 -13.61
N GLY A 114 -7.23 14.52 -12.51
CA GLY A 114 -7.80 13.18 -12.49
C GLY A 114 -9.25 13.15 -12.97
N VAL A 115 -10.06 14.12 -12.53
CA VAL A 115 -11.46 14.28 -13.00
C VAL A 115 -11.52 14.66 -14.48
N LEU A 116 -10.69 15.60 -14.94
CA LEU A 116 -10.61 16.00 -16.35
C LEU A 116 -10.33 14.80 -17.25
N PHE A 117 -9.24 14.07 -17.00
CA PHE A 117 -8.86 12.91 -17.81
C PHE A 117 -9.89 11.79 -17.72
N LYS A 118 -10.52 11.58 -16.55
CA LYS A 118 -11.61 10.61 -16.40
C LYS A 118 -12.78 10.91 -17.33
N ARG A 119 -13.22 12.18 -17.38
CA ARG A 119 -14.35 12.65 -18.20
C ARG A 119 -14.01 12.68 -19.69
N CYS A 120 -12.86 13.24 -20.05
CA CYS A 120 -12.42 13.35 -21.45
C CYS A 120 -12.27 12.00 -22.15
N THR A 121 -11.89 10.97 -21.39
CA THR A 121 -11.63 9.63 -21.91
C THR A 121 -12.77 8.64 -21.63
N LEU A 122 -13.91 9.10 -21.10
CA LEU A 122 -15.01 8.24 -20.64
C LEU A 122 -15.54 7.29 -21.72
N LEU A 123 -15.55 7.74 -22.99
CA LEU A 123 -16.05 6.95 -24.13
C LEU A 123 -15.01 6.01 -24.74
N LEU A 124 -13.76 6.05 -24.28
CA LEU A 124 -12.69 5.21 -24.80
C LEU A 124 -12.61 3.89 -24.03
N PRO A 125 -12.23 2.77 -24.66
CA PRO A 125 -11.88 1.54 -23.97
C PRO A 125 -10.73 1.75 -22.98
N THR A 126 -10.73 1.04 -21.85
CA THR A 126 -9.73 1.19 -20.76
C THR A 126 -8.28 1.26 -21.27
N LYS A 127 -7.91 0.39 -22.22
CA LYS A 127 -6.55 0.36 -22.80
C LYS A 127 -6.19 1.67 -23.52
N GLU A 128 -7.11 2.24 -24.29
CA GLU A 128 -6.89 3.50 -25.02
C GLU A 128 -6.87 4.69 -24.07
N ARG A 129 -7.74 4.69 -23.03
CA ARG A 129 -7.72 5.68 -21.95
C ARG A 129 -6.34 5.78 -21.32
N LEU A 130 -5.80 4.64 -20.88
CA LEU A 130 -4.49 4.59 -20.21
C LEU A 130 -3.38 5.03 -21.15
N LYS A 131 -3.34 4.51 -22.40
CA LYS A 131 -2.35 4.95 -23.40
C LYS A 131 -2.35 6.46 -23.60
N PHE A 132 -3.52 7.07 -23.77
CA PHE A 132 -3.65 8.51 -23.93
C PHE A 132 -3.13 9.26 -22.69
N ILE A 133 -3.62 8.90 -21.51
CA ILE A 133 -3.29 9.57 -20.25
C ILE A 133 -1.79 9.52 -19.98
N PHE A 134 -1.20 8.32 -19.94
CA PHE A 134 0.21 8.18 -19.59
C PHE A 134 1.15 8.73 -20.66
N SER A 135 0.72 8.83 -21.93
CA SER A 135 1.50 9.54 -22.95
C SER A 135 1.69 11.02 -22.62
N LYS A 136 0.73 11.65 -21.92
CA LYS A 136 0.84 13.04 -21.47
C LYS A 136 1.73 13.14 -20.23
N PHE A 137 1.55 12.23 -19.27
CA PHE A 137 2.38 12.22 -18.06
C PHE A 137 3.84 11.86 -18.31
N ARG A 138 4.17 11.15 -19.41
CA ARG A 138 5.56 10.91 -19.84
C ARG A 138 6.35 12.19 -20.07
N GLN A 139 5.67 13.27 -20.42
CA GLN A 139 6.30 14.56 -20.68
C GLN A 139 6.63 15.31 -19.38
N LEU A 140 6.14 14.83 -18.23
CA LEU A 140 6.36 15.45 -16.94
C LEU A 140 7.59 14.83 -16.25
N PRO A 141 8.62 15.61 -15.91
CA PRO A 141 9.87 15.08 -15.36
C PRO A 141 9.68 14.36 -14.02
N ASN A 142 8.75 14.81 -13.16
CA ASN A 142 8.61 14.27 -11.79
C ASN A 142 7.80 12.95 -11.70
N PHE A 143 7.43 12.35 -12.83
CA PHE A 143 6.55 11.17 -12.90
C PHE A 143 7.27 9.91 -13.41
N THR A 144 8.52 10.04 -13.86
CA THR A 144 9.35 8.91 -14.26
C THR A 144 10.24 8.47 -13.10
N LEU A 145 10.38 7.15 -12.97
CA LEU A 145 11.20 6.51 -11.95
C LEU A 145 12.72 6.64 -12.24
N ASP A 146 13.12 7.49 -13.18
CA ASP A 146 14.50 7.68 -13.65
C ASP A 146 15.13 8.99 -13.16
N VAL A 147 14.35 9.87 -12.53
CA VAL A 147 14.85 11.17 -12.08
C VAL A 147 15.48 11.04 -10.70
N ARG A 148 16.73 11.50 -10.57
CA ARG A 148 17.44 11.75 -9.29
C ARG A 148 16.72 12.74 -8.34
N ALA A 149 15.48 13.13 -8.65
CA ALA A 149 14.62 14.04 -7.89
C ALA A 149 13.64 13.30 -6.96
N ALA A 150 13.86 12.00 -6.72
CA ALA A 150 13.23 11.28 -5.61
C ALA A 150 13.86 11.70 -4.27
N THR A 151 13.93 13.01 -4.03
CA THR A 151 14.25 13.53 -2.71
C THR A 151 13.01 13.35 -1.82
N PRO A 152 13.20 12.91 -0.57
CA PRO A 152 12.17 12.95 0.47
C PRO A 152 11.53 14.35 0.50
N GLY A 153 10.20 14.42 0.35
CA GLY A 153 9.45 15.68 0.27
C GLY A 153 9.14 16.18 -1.16
N CYS A 154 9.59 15.49 -2.21
CA CYS A 154 9.13 15.78 -3.57
C CYS A 154 7.66 15.35 -3.73
N LEU A 155 6.76 16.32 -3.94
CA LEU A 155 5.33 16.06 -4.13
C LEU A 155 4.98 15.37 -5.46
N GLY A 156 5.96 15.06 -6.32
CA GLY A 156 5.73 14.45 -7.64
C GLY A 156 4.96 13.14 -7.55
N PHE A 157 5.47 12.17 -6.78
CA PHE A 157 4.80 10.88 -6.63
C PHE A 157 3.50 10.98 -5.82
N SER A 158 3.42 11.81 -4.79
CA SER A 158 2.18 12.02 -4.03
C SER A 158 1.08 12.62 -4.91
N SER A 159 1.44 13.61 -5.74
CA SER A 159 0.56 14.20 -6.75
C SER A 159 0.10 13.17 -7.76
N TYR A 160 1.00 12.28 -8.18
CA TYR A 160 0.66 11.18 -9.07
C TYR A 160 -0.31 10.19 -8.45
N GLY A 161 -0.11 9.82 -7.18
CA GLY A 161 -1.02 8.97 -6.44
C GLY A 161 -2.42 9.55 -6.36
N VAL A 162 -2.55 10.84 -6.00
CA VAL A 162 -3.85 11.53 -5.95
C VAL A 162 -4.52 11.59 -7.33
N PHE A 163 -3.74 11.84 -8.39
CA PHE A 163 -4.24 11.79 -9.76
C PHE A 163 -4.78 10.40 -10.14
N VAL A 164 -3.98 9.35 -9.93
CA VAL A 164 -4.33 7.95 -10.26
C VAL A 164 -5.56 7.53 -9.46
N GLN A 165 -5.57 7.80 -8.15
CA GLN A 165 -6.72 7.52 -7.27
C GLN A 165 -8.00 8.15 -7.81
N THR A 166 -7.95 9.44 -8.18
CA THR A 166 -9.13 10.16 -8.66
C THR A 166 -9.60 9.64 -10.03
N LEU A 167 -8.65 9.33 -10.92
CA LEU A 167 -8.91 8.81 -12.25
C LEU A 167 -9.68 7.49 -12.19
N ILE A 168 -9.22 6.57 -11.34
CA ILE A 168 -9.73 5.19 -11.28
C ILE A 168 -10.80 4.99 -10.21
N ALA A 169 -11.18 6.04 -9.49
CA ALA A 169 -12.25 5.99 -8.50
C ALA A 169 -13.54 5.40 -9.12
N GLY A 170 -14.05 4.31 -8.53
CA GLY A 170 -15.25 3.61 -9.00
C GLY A 170 -15.04 2.68 -10.20
N TRP A 171 -13.80 2.41 -10.62
CA TRP A 171 -13.49 1.39 -11.62
C TRP A 171 -13.55 -0.01 -10.99
N ALA A 172 -13.84 -1.03 -11.80
CA ALA A 172 -13.86 -2.40 -11.32
C ALA A 172 -12.44 -2.95 -11.10
N GLU A 173 -12.27 -3.91 -10.17
CA GLU A 173 -10.97 -4.53 -9.84
C GLU A 173 -10.17 -5.02 -11.08
N PRO A 174 -10.77 -5.66 -12.11
CA PRO A 174 -10.04 -6.06 -13.32
C PRO A 174 -9.49 -4.88 -14.12
N GLU A 175 -10.17 -3.73 -14.10
CA GLU A 175 -9.67 -2.51 -14.76
C GLU A 175 -8.54 -1.89 -13.94
N CYS A 176 -8.65 -1.85 -12.61
CA CYS A 176 -7.57 -1.43 -11.72
C CYS A 176 -6.32 -2.32 -11.91
N HIS A 177 -6.49 -3.62 -12.17
CA HIS A 177 -5.37 -4.49 -12.51
C HIS A 177 -4.68 -4.08 -13.82
N ARG A 178 -5.45 -3.66 -14.85
CA ARG A 178 -4.85 -3.12 -16.09
C ARG A 178 -4.08 -1.82 -15.85
N VAL A 179 -4.55 -0.99 -14.91
CA VAL A 179 -3.83 0.22 -14.48
C VAL A 179 -2.50 -0.16 -13.84
N PHE A 180 -2.49 -1.15 -12.95
CA PHE A 180 -1.26 -1.68 -12.35
C PHE A 180 -0.27 -2.15 -13.43
N SER A 181 -0.72 -2.99 -14.37
CA SER A 181 0.14 -3.47 -15.46
C SER A 181 0.71 -2.31 -16.28
N PHE A 182 -0.12 -1.31 -16.61
CA PHE A 182 0.35 -0.14 -17.35
C PHE A 182 1.41 0.65 -16.57
N LEU A 183 1.20 0.88 -15.27
CA LEU A 183 2.15 1.58 -14.41
C LEU A 183 3.48 0.83 -14.33
N CYS A 184 3.44 -0.50 -14.21
CA CYS A 184 4.63 -1.35 -14.24
C CYS A 184 5.41 -1.21 -15.55
N ASP A 185 4.72 -1.28 -16.69
CA ASP A 185 5.34 -1.14 -18.02
C ASP A 185 5.92 0.27 -18.22
N PHE A 186 5.19 1.30 -17.77
CA PHE A 186 5.57 2.70 -17.91
C PHE A 186 6.80 3.07 -17.10
N THR A 187 6.94 2.50 -15.91
CA THR A 187 8.03 2.82 -14.97
C THR A 187 9.17 1.81 -14.98
N ASN A 188 9.00 0.71 -15.73
CA ASN A 188 9.87 -0.45 -15.71
C ASN A 188 10.06 -1.01 -14.28
N LEU A 189 9.01 -0.93 -13.45
CA LEU A 189 9.05 -1.31 -12.04
C LEU A 189 9.49 -2.77 -11.84
N PRO A 190 9.00 -3.76 -12.60
CA PRO A 190 9.44 -5.15 -12.41
C PRO A 190 10.95 -5.33 -12.58
N TYR A 191 11.52 -4.73 -13.63
CA TYR A 191 12.97 -4.79 -13.86
C TYR A 191 13.78 -4.12 -12.74
N LYS A 192 13.29 -2.99 -12.21
CA LYS A 192 13.93 -2.27 -11.09
C LYS A 192 13.89 -3.11 -9.81
N ILE A 193 12.75 -3.72 -9.52
CA ILE A 193 12.61 -4.67 -8.40
C ILE A 193 13.56 -5.85 -8.59
N GLU A 194 13.62 -6.44 -9.78
CA GLU A 194 14.51 -7.56 -10.08
C GLU A 194 15.99 -7.18 -9.89
N THR A 195 16.37 -5.97 -10.30
CA THR A 195 17.73 -5.43 -10.13
C THR A 195 18.10 -5.37 -8.65
N VAL A 196 17.23 -4.79 -7.81
CA VAL A 196 17.43 -4.74 -6.37
C VAL A 196 17.46 -6.15 -5.79
N ALA A 197 16.51 -7.01 -6.17
CA ALA A 197 16.41 -8.39 -5.67
C ALA A 197 17.66 -9.24 -5.92
N ARG A 198 18.38 -9.00 -7.03
CA ARG A 198 19.63 -9.70 -7.38
C ARG A 198 20.85 -9.18 -6.61
N GLY A 199 20.85 -7.93 -6.18
CA GLY A 199 21.93 -7.36 -5.33
C GLY A 199 21.81 -7.80 -3.87
N LYS A 200 22.74 -7.39 -3.01
CA LYS A 200 22.55 -7.53 -1.55
C LYS A 200 21.66 -6.39 -1.02
N PRO A 201 20.94 -6.60 0.09
CA PRO A 201 20.18 -5.52 0.73
C PRO A 201 21.09 -4.33 1.06
N GLY A 202 20.71 -3.15 0.58
CA GLY A 202 21.51 -1.94 0.69
C GLY A 202 22.44 -1.64 -0.49
N ASP A 203 22.79 -2.59 -1.36
CA ASP A 203 23.72 -2.30 -2.48
C ASP A 203 23.19 -1.19 -3.42
N PHE A 204 21.87 -1.06 -3.52
CA PHE A 204 21.18 -0.13 -4.42
C PHE A 204 20.29 0.85 -3.65
N HIS A 205 20.81 1.50 -2.60
CA HIS A 205 20.04 2.40 -1.72
C HIS A 205 19.12 3.39 -2.46
N ASP A 206 19.63 4.07 -3.50
CA ASP A 206 18.84 5.03 -4.30
C ASP A 206 17.65 4.37 -5.00
N LEU A 207 17.86 3.18 -5.56
CA LEU A 207 16.83 2.44 -6.30
C LEU A 207 15.80 1.84 -5.34
N GLU A 208 16.24 1.33 -4.18
CA GLU A 208 15.37 0.85 -3.11
C GLU A 208 14.45 1.98 -2.61
N LEU A 209 15.01 3.18 -2.38
CA LEU A 209 14.23 4.35 -1.98
C LEU A 209 13.27 4.80 -3.09
N GLN A 210 13.69 4.81 -4.35
CA GLN A 210 12.82 5.13 -5.48
C GLN A 210 11.63 4.16 -5.60
N ILE A 211 11.88 2.85 -5.46
CA ILE A 211 10.82 1.83 -5.44
C ILE A 211 9.87 2.08 -4.27
N ARG A 212 10.41 2.35 -3.06
CA ARG A 212 9.61 2.68 -1.88
C ARG A 212 8.72 3.88 -2.14
N LEU A 213 9.29 5.02 -2.53
CA LEU A 213 8.57 6.27 -2.73
C LEU A 213 7.49 6.15 -3.81
N PHE A 214 7.79 5.48 -4.93
CA PHE A 214 6.82 5.24 -5.99
C PHE A 214 5.68 4.35 -5.50
N CYS A 215 5.98 3.16 -4.98
CA CYS A 215 4.95 2.22 -4.53
C CYS A 215 4.11 2.79 -3.38
N ARG A 216 4.74 3.43 -2.39
CA ARG A 216 4.05 4.06 -1.26
C ARG A 216 3.18 5.22 -1.74
N SER A 217 3.76 6.22 -2.39
CA SER A 217 3.04 7.46 -2.72
C SER A 217 2.04 7.32 -3.87
N VAL A 218 2.26 6.39 -4.80
CA VAL A 218 1.39 6.23 -5.99
C VAL A 218 0.37 5.09 -5.82
N LEU A 219 0.77 3.98 -5.20
CA LEU A 219 -0.02 2.74 -5.19
C LEU A 219 -0.61 2.37 -3.83
N LEU A 220 -0.02 2.78 -2.70
CA LEU A 220 -0.42 2.28 -1.37
C LEU A 220 -1.06 3.37 -0.50
N ASP A 221 -0.36 4.48 -0.28
CA ASP A 221 -0.73 5.54 0.66
C ASP A 221 -1.94 6.39 0.24
N PRO A 222 -2.25 6.59 -1.06
CA PRO A 222 -3.46 7.33 -1.44
C PRO A 222 -4.76 6.70 -0.92
N TRP A 223 -4.77 5.39 -0.64
CA TRP A 223 -5.98 4.65 -0.33
C TRP A 223 -6.28 4.66 1.16
N GLN A 224 -7.48 5.14 1.53
CA GLN A 224 -7.93 5.13 2.93
C GLN A 224 -8.54 3.78 3.33
N ASN A 225 -8.99 2.99 2.34
CA ASN A 225 -9.63 1.70 2.58
C ASN A 225 -8.58 0.59 2.68
N ARG A 226 -8.69 -0.21 3.75
CA ARG A 226 -7.90 -1.42 3.99
C ARG A 226 -7.92 -2.36 2.77
N ARG A 227 -9.09 -2.58 2.16
CA ARG A 227 -9.25 -3.50 1.03
C ARG A 227 -8.50 -3.04 -0.22
N GLU A 228 -8.50 -1.74 -0.50
CA GLU A 228 -7.80 -1.19 -1.65
C GLU A 228 -6.28 -1.25 -1.44
N THR A 229 -5.81 -0.88 -0.25
CA THR A 229 -4.39 -0.99 0.11
C THR A 229 -3.89 -2.43 -0.03
N LEU A 230 -4.68 -3.39 0.45
CA LEU A 230 -4.40 -4.82 0.33
C LEU A 230 -4.37 -5.29 -1.13
N PHE A 231 -5.31 -4.83 -1.96
CA PHE A 231 -5.33 -5.14 -3.39
C PHE A 231 -4.00 -4.73 -4.06
N TRP A 232 -3.56 -3.47 -3.85
CA TRP A 232 -2.33 -2.97 -4.46
C TRP A 232 -1.09 -3.65 -3.90
N LEU A 233 -1.01 -3.84 -2.58
CA LEU A 233 0.08 -4.57 -1.95
C LEU A 233 0.19 -6.00 -2.48
N THR A 234 -0.94 -6.68 -2.65
CA THR A 234 -1.00 -8.03 -3.22
C THR A 234 -0.49 -8.06 -4.65
N ARG A 235 -0.85 -7.06 -5.49
CA ARG A 235 -0.34 -6.95 -6.86
C ARG A 235 1.16 -6.67 -6.94
N ILE A 236 1.70 -5.91 -5.99
CA ILE A 236 3.13 -5.63 -5.90
C ILE A 236 3.91 -6.90 -5.52
N LEU A 237 3.43 -7.67 -4.53
CA LEU A 237 4.18 -8.79 -3.95
C LEU A 237 4.01 -10.12 -4.72
N LYS A 238 2.78 -10.47 -5.12
CA LYS A 238 2.47 -11.81 -5.68
C LYS A 238 3.27 -12.25 -6.90
N PRO A 239 3.73 -11.37 -7.81
CA PRO A 239 4.56 -11.78 -8.94
C PRO A 239 5.92 -12.37 -8.53
N TRP A 240 6.35 -12.17 -7.29
CA TRP A 240 7.70 -12.48 -6.82
C TRP A 240 7.75 -13.73 -5.96
N PRO A 241 8.89 -14.44 -5.89
CA PRO A 241 9.10 -15.51 -4.91
C PRO A 241 9.15 -14.96 -3.48
N THR A 242 8.93 -15.82 -2.49
CA THR A 242 8.87 -15.45 -1.05
C THR A 242 10.06 -14.62 -0.58
N THR A 243 11.27 -14.96 -1.03
CA THR A 243 12.51 -14.24 -0.69
C THR A 243 12.45 -12.76 -1.08
N VAL A 244 12.01 -12.51 -2.32
CA VAL A 244 11.84 -11.16 -2.86
C VAL A 244 10.61 -10.47 -2.26
N GLN A 245 9.54 -11.20 -1.93
CA GLN A 245 8.38 -10.64 -1.23
C GLN A 245 8.77 -10.07 0.15
N ALA A 246 9.55 -10.81 0.93
CA ALA A 246 10.05 -10.37 2.23
C ALA A 246 10.92 -9.12 2.10
N ARG A 247 11.87 -9.14 1.15
CA ARG A 247 12.73 -7.99 0.87
C ARG A 247 11.93 -6.76 0.43
N LEU A 248 10.98 -6.93 -0.49
CA LEU A 248 10.11 -5.83 -0.93
C LEU A 248 9.28 -5.28 0.23
N LEU A 249 8.72 -6.13 1.07
CA LEU A 249 7.95 -5.68 2.22
C LEU A 249 8.81 -4.82 3.16
N PHE A 250 10.07 -5.20 3.37
CA PHE A 250 11.01 -4.39 4.13
C PHE A 250 11.38 -3.08 3.41
N ILE A 251 11.61 -3.09 2.10
CA ILE A 251 11.88 -1.87 1.33
C ILE A 251 10.72 -0.87 1.49
N LEU A 252 9.49 -1.37 1.38
CA LEU A 252 8.27 -0.56 1.43
C LEU A 252 7.97 -0.01 2.84
N TYR A 253 8.17 -0.80 3.89
CA TYR A 253 7.67 -0.50 5.23
C TYR A 253 8.71 -0.53 6.36
N GLY A 254 9.95 -0.91 6.06
CA GLY A 254 11.05 -0.94 7.02
C GLY A 254 11.43 0.46 7.52
N PRO A 255 12.17 0.54 8.62
CA PRO A 255 12.60 1.81 9.21
C PRO A 255 13.54 2.58 8.28
N LEU A 256 13.42 3.91 8.28
CA LEU A 256 14.33 4.82 7.59
C LEU A 256 15.34 5.41 8.56
N ARG A 257 16.56 5.61 8.08
CA ARG A 257 17.63 6.33 8.77
C ARG A 257 17.37 7.84 8.68
N SER A 258 18.16 8.63 9.39
CA SER A 258 18.08 10.10 9.35
C SER A 258 18.42 10.72 7.99
N ASP A 259 19.08 9.96 7.10
CA ASP A 259 19.40 10.33 5.72
C ASP A 259 18.34 9.81 4.71
N ASP A 260 17.19 9.35 5.20
CA ASP A 260 16.09 8.77 4.43
C ASP A 260 16.44 7.50 3.64
N THR A 261 17.55 6.83 3.99
CA THR A 261 17.89 5.51 3.46
C THR A 261 17.25 4.39 4.30
N ILE A 262 17.05 3.23 3.69
CA ILE A 262 16.45 2.07 4.36
C ILE A 262 17.47 1.45 5.34
N SER A 263 17.04 1.25 6.60
CA SER A 263 17.92 0.92 7.73
C SER A 263 18.24 -0.58 7.83
N TRP A 264 18.83 -1.17 6.80
CA TRP A 264 19.16 -2.61 6.79
C TRP A 264 20.15 -3.02 7.89
N SER A 265 21.22 -2.23 8.10
CA SER A 265 22.24 -2.54 9.11
C SER A 265 21.74 -2.36 10.54
N GLU A 266 20.90 -1.35 10.79
CA GLU A 266 20.33 -1.07 12.12
C GLU A 266 19.53 -2.28 12.63
N MET A 267 18.87 -3.03 11.74
CA MET A 267 18.12 -4.23 12.10
C MET A 267 18.98 -5.32 12.73
N ARG A 268 20.26 -5.40 12.34
CA ARG A 268 21.24 -6.37 12.83
C ARG A 268 22.01 -5.82 14.01
N ASP A 269 22.56 -4.61 13.85
CA ASP A 269 23.60 -4.07 14.72
C ASP A 269 23.06 -3.44 16.00
N SER A 270 21.77 -3.07 16.03
CA SER A 270 21.21 -2.31 17.15
C SER A 270 19.71 -2.49 17.32
N VAL A 271 19.17 -1.90 18.38
CA VAL A 271 17.74 -1.88 18.65
C VAL A 271 17.11 -0.68 17.94
N VAL A 272 16.15 -0.93 17.05
CA VAL A 272 15.45 0.13 16.32
C VAL A 272 14.59 0.95 17.29
N ARG A 273 14.52 2.27 17.05
CA ARG A 273 13.70 3.21 17.82
C ARG A 273 12.25 2.73 18.02
N HIS A 274 11.66 3.12 19.15
CA HIS A 274 10.27 2.84 19.45
C HIS A 274 9.34 3.30 18.31
N GLY A 275 8.54 2.38 17.79
CA GLY A 275 7.64 2.62 16.65
C GLY A 275 8.26 2.50 15.26
N GLY A 276 9.59 2.33 15.12
CA GLY A 276 10.25 2.23 13.80
C GLY A 276 9.78 1.04 12.95
N LEU A 277 9.28 -0.02 13.59
CA LEU A 277 8.74 -1.23 12.94
C LEU A 277 7.21 -1.21 12.80
N TRP A 278 6.54 -0.11 13.18
CA TRP A 278 5.09 -0.03 13.23
C TRP A 278 4.44 -0.17 11.85
N GLU A 279 4.99 0.49 10.85
CA GLU A 279 4.46 0.44 9.47
C GLU A 279 4.61 -0.97 8.88
N LEU A 280 5.74 -1.65 9.15
CA LEU A 280 5.94 -3.04 8.74
C LEU A 280 4.95 -3.99 9.44
N ALA A 281 4.76 -3.82 10.76
CA ALA A 281 3.80 -4.60 11.52
C ALA A 281 2.37 -4.42 11.02
N LYS A 282 1.96 -3.19 10.69
CA LYS A 282 0.66 -2.90 10.06
C LYS A 282 0.50 -3.61 8.72
N ALA A 283 1.54 -3.63 7.89
CA ALA A 283 1.50 -4.33 6.61
C ALA A 283 1.36 -5.85 6.79
N LEU A 284 2.04 -6.44 7.78
CA LEU A 284 1.88 -7.86 8.13
C LEU A 284 0.46 -8.16 8.65
N ILE A 285 -0.09 -7.30 9.51
CA ILE A 285 -1.49 -7.40 9.96
C ILE A 285 -2.45 -7.31 8.78
N LEU A 286 -2.20 -6.42 7.83
CA LEU A 286 -3.02 -6.25 6.63
C LEU A 286 -3.08 -7.54 5.81
N LEU A 287 -1.92 -8.15 5.55
CA LEU A 287 -1.81 -9.43 4.85
C LEU A 287 -2.44 -10.58 5.64
N TYR A 288 -2.26 -10.60 6.96
CA TYR A 288 -2.81 -11.64 7.84
C TYR A 288 -4.35 -11.62 7.88
N THR A 289 -4.98 -10.45 7.98
CA THR A 289 -6.45 -10.39 8.09
C THR A 289 -7.19 -10.80 6.83
N ASP A 290 -6.49 -10.88 5.70
CA ASP A 290 -7.04 -11.41 4.46
C ASP A 290 -7.00 -12.95 4.40
N LEU A 291 -6.72 -13.66 5.49
CA LEU A 291 -6.78 -15.13 5.52
C LEU A 291 -8.16 -15.71 5.10
N ALA A 292 -9.22 -14.89 5.07
CA ALA A 292 -10.53 -15.24 4.52
C ALA A 292 -10.61 -15.08 2.98
N GLY A 293 -9.77 -14.23 2.39
CA GLY A 293 -9.50 -14.14 0.96
C GLY A 293 -8.46 -15.19 0.56
N LYS A 294 -8.68 -15.92 -0.52
CA LYS A 294 -7.81 -17.04 -0.94
C LYS A 294 -6.37 -16.63 -1.31
N ASP A 295 -6.05 -15.34 -1.28
CA ASP A 295 -4.81 -14.81 -1.83
C ASP A 295 -3.62 -15.01 -0.88
N TRP A 296 -3.77 -14.96 0.44
CA TRP A 296 -2.65 -15.09 1.38
C TRP A 296 -2.84 -16.23 2.39
N PRO A 297 -2.33 -17.45 2.11
CA PRO A 297 -2.36 -18.53 3.10
C PRO A 297 -1.36 -18.25 4.24
N ALA A 298 -1.70 -18.71 5.44
CA ALA A 298 -0.88 -18.49 6.65
C ALA A 298 0.58 -18.94 6.45
N ASN A 299 0.80 -20.07 5.78
CA ASN A 299 2.13 -20.61 5.52
C ASN A 299 3.00 -19.67 4.68
N THR A 300 2.43 -18.97 3.69
CA THR A 300 3.20 -18.00 2.89
C THR A 300 3.59 -16.81 3.74
N LEU A 301 2.68 -16.30 4.59
CA LEU A 301 2.99 -15.19 5.47
C LEU A 301 4.05 -15.57 6.52
N LEU A 302 3.98 -16.78 7.08
CA LEU A 302 5.02 -17.31 7.98
C LEU A 302 6.37 -17.37 7.28
N ALA A 303 6.43 -17.88 6.06
CA ALA A 303 7.67 -17.94 5.29
C ALA A 303 8.24 -16.54 4.97
N ILE A 304 7.37 -15.54 4.71
CA ILE A 304 7.80 -14.14 4.55
C ILE A 304 8.38 -13.59 5.85
N ILE A 305 7.75 -13.87 7.00
CA ILE A 305 8.22 -13.42 8.31
C ILE A 305 9.55 -14.09 8.67
N ASP A 306 9.68 -15.40 8.43
CA ASP A 306 10.94 -16.08 8.67
C ASP A 306 12.07 -15.48 7.80
N GLU A 307 11.81 -15.27 6.51
CA GLU A 307 12.77 -14.68 5.58
C GLU A 307 13.14 -13.23 5.95
N ILE A 308 12.16 -12.38 6.28
CA ILE A 308 12.42 -10.96 6.56
C ILE A 308 13.32 -10.83 7.80
N THR A 309 13.14 -11.68 8.80
CA THR A 309 13.91 -11.66 10.06
C THR A 309 15.34 -12.17 9.93
N VAL A 310 15.71 -12.73 8.77
CA VAL A 310 17.07 -13.20 8.46
C VAL A 310 17.71 -12.44 7.29
N THR A 311 17.06 -11.38 6.79
CA THR A 311 17.54 -10.59 5.65
C THR A 311 17.88 -9.16 6.06
N PRO A 312 19.09 -8.62 5.75
CA PRO A 312 20.22 -9.26 5.04
C PRO A 312 20.92 -10.36 5.83
N GLU A 313 20.89 -10.25 7.15
CA GLU A 313 21.42 -11.21 8.11
C GLU A 313 20.40 -11.34 9.25
N ALA A 314 20.63 -12.25 10.19
CA ALA A 314 19.77 -12.42 11.35
C ALA A 314 19.57 -11.08 12.08
N TRP A 315 18.31 -10.67 12.21
CA TRP A 315 17.95 -9.46 12.95
C TRP A 315 18.29 -9.60 14.42
N HIS A 316 18.55 -8.47 15.07
CA HIS A 316 18.63 -8.39 16.51
C HIS A 316 17.32 -8.93 17.12
N MET A 317 17.42 -9.86 18.07
CA MET A 317 16.26 -10.59 18.59
C MET A 317 15.19 -9.67 19.18
N GLU A 318 15.59 -8.56 19.79
CA GLU A 318 14.64 -7.56 20.27
C GLU A 318 13.81 -6.93 19.14
N ASN A 319 14.40 -6.70 17.96
CA ASN A 319 13.68 -6.16 16.81
C ASN A 319 12.65 -7.16 16.27
N VAL A 320 13.00 -8.46 16.26
CA VAL A 320 12.07 -9.54 15.90
C VAL A 320 10.90 -9.59 16.88
N ALA A 321 11.20 -9.62 18.19
CA ALA A 321 10.18 -9.62 19.23
C ALA A 321 9.27 -8.38 19.16
N ARG A 322 9.85 -7.20 18.97
CA ARG A 322 9.09 -5.95 18.82
C ARG A 322 8.19 -5.95 17.59
N MET A 323 8.66 -6.42 16.44
CA MET A 323 7.83 -6.57 15.24
C MET A 323 6.63 -7.49 15.50
N LEU A 324 6.84 -8.63 16.18
CA LEU A 324 5.76 -9.58 16.47
C LEU A 324 4.74 -9.00 17.46
N VAL A 325 5.21 -8.32 18.51
CA VAL A 325 4.36 -7.64 19.50
C VAL A 325 3.51 -6.55 18.81
N LEU A 326 4.11 -5.76 17.91
CA LEU A 326 3.39 -4.75 17.14
C LEU A 326 2.40 -5.36 16.13
N SER A 327 2.70 -6.55 15.59
CA SER A 327 1.84 -7.26 14.64
C SER A 327 0.61 -7.89 15.29
N GLY A 328 0.47 -7.80 16.61
CA GLY A 328 -0.72 -8.21 17.34
C GLY A 328 -0.84 -9.72 17.57
N ASN A 329 -1.90 -10.09 18.30
CA ASN A 329 -2.03 -11.43 18.88
C ASN A 329 -2.01 -12.55 17.85
N ASN A 330 -2.79 -12.42 16.77
CA ASN A 330 -2.99 -13.51 15.83
C ASN A 330 -1.72 -13.79 15.01
N THR A 331 -1.04 -12.75 14.55
CA THR A 331 0.22 -12.89 13.79
C THR A 331 1.32 -13.45 14.69
N CYS A 332 1.48 -12.91 15.90
CA CYS A 332 2.48 -13.40 16.85
C CYS A 332 2.22 -14.87 17.24
N TYR A 333 0.98 -15.22 17.58
CA TYR A 333 0.59 -16.60 17.86
C TYR A 333 0.88 -17.52 16.67
N CYS A 334 0.52 -17.12 15.45
CA CYS A 334 0.79 -17.95 14.26
C CYS A 334 2.29 -18.22 14.07
N VAL A 335 3.16 -17.22 14.26
CA VAL A 335 4.62 -17.40 14.15
C VAL A 335 5.14 -18.35 15.23
N LEU A 336 4.77 -18.12 16.49
CA LEU A 336 5.23 -18.95 17.61
C LEU A 336 4.68 -20.38 17.52
N SER A 337 3.41 -20.54 17.16
CA SER A 337 2.76 -21.85 17.01
C SER A 337 3.34 -22.64 15.83
N GLY A 338 3.69 -21.97 14.73
CA GLY A 338 4.41 -22.61 13.62
C GLY A 338 5.74 -23.20 14.06
N LYS A 339 6.55 -22.43 14.80
CA LYS A 339 7.82 -22.92 15.36
C LYS A 339 7.63 -24.01 16.43
N ALA A 340 6.53 -23.95 17.19
CA ALA A 340 6.19 -24.96 18.19
C ALA A 340 5.87 -26.32 17.57
N LEU A 341 5.19 -26.33 16.42
CA LEU A 341 4.92 -27.57 15.67
C LEU A 341 6.21 -28.25 15.20
N ASP A 342 7.24 -27.45 14.88
CA ASP A 342 8.58 -27.94 14.50
C ASP A 342 9.45 -28.33 15.72
N ARG A 343 8.92 -28.27 16.96
CA ARG A 343 9.60 -28.59 18.22
C ARG A 343 10.88 -27.78 18.47
N ARG A 344 10.93 -26.54 17.98
CA ARG A 344 12.08 -25.63 18.17
C ARG A 344 12.03 -24.92 19.53
N PHE A 345 12.05 -25.68 20.63
CA PHE A 345 11.83 -25.16 21.98
C PHE A 345 12.75 -24.00 22.35
N PHE A 346 14.04 -24.12 22.05
CA PHE A 346 15.05 -23.10 22.35
C PHE A 346 14.77 -21.78 21.62
N GLU A 347 14.46 -21.82 20.32
CA GLU A 347 14.15 -20.63 19.53
C GLU A 347 12.90 -19.90 20.07
N ILE A 348 11.86 -20.66 20.40
CA ILE A 348 10.61 -20.12 20.94
C ILE A 348 10.84 -19.54 22.32
N ALA A 349 11.58 -20.24 23.19
CA ALA A 349 11.89 -19.77 24.54
C ALA A 349 12.67 -18.45 24.49
N ARG A 350 13.71 -18.38 23.64
CA ARG A 350 14.49 -17.14 23.43
C ARG A 350 13.59 -16.02 22.95
N LEU A 351 12.78 -16.25 21.92
CA LEU A 351 11.87 -15.26 21.39
C LEU A 351 10.82 -14.81 22.43
N MET A 352 10.30 -15.72 23.26
CA MET A 352 9.36 -15.40 24.33
C MET A 352 9.99 -14.50 25.41
N VAL A 353 11.23 -14.75 25.82
CA VAL A 353 11.96 -13.88 26.76
C VAL A 353 12.12 -12.46 26.19
N PHE A 354 12.52 -12.33 24.93
CA PHE A 354 12.61 -11.02 24.27
C PHE A 354 11.24 -10.36 24.09
N ILE A 355 10.16 -11.11 23.84
CA ILE A 355 8.79 -10.59 23.81
C ILE A 355 8.38 -10.02 25.17
N ILE A 356 8.68 -10.72 26.26
CA ILE A 356 8.40 -10.29 27.63
C ILE A 356 9.17 -9.00 27.95
N MET A 357 10.46 -8.97 27.61
CA MET A 357 11.31 -7.79 27.78
C MET A 357 10.79 -6.58 26.98
N VAL A 358 10.39 -6.78 25.72
CA VAL A 358 9.80 -5.70 24.89
C VAL A 358 8.46 -5.23 25.46
N CYS A 359 7.64 -6.13 26.00
CA CYS A 359 6.38 -5.73 26.64
C CYS A 359 6.64 -4.79 27.82
N GLU A 360 7.66 -5.06 28.64
CA GLU A 360 8.03 -4.20 29.77
C GLU A 360 8.56 -2.85 29.26
N ARG A 361 9.48 -2.89 28.28
CA ARG A 361 10.11 -1.70 27.69
C ARG A 361 9.10 -0.76 27.05
N ASP A 362 8.15 -1.30 26.29
CA ASP A 362 7.16 -0.53 25.53
C ASP A 362 5.87 -0.28 26.35
N GLY A 363 5.86 -0.59 27.65
CA GLY A 363 4.74 -0.31 28.56
C GLY A 363 3.46 -1.12 28.30
N ARG A 364 3.59 -2.33 27.75
CA ARG A 364 2.48 -3.25 27.49
C ARG A 364 2.16 -4.12 28.69
N CYS A 365 0.88 -4.50 28.82
CA CYS A 365 0.42 -5.30 29.95
C CYS A 365 1.03 -6.71 29.94
N MET A 366 1.68 -7.11 31.05
CA MET A 366 2.22 -8.47 31.26
C MET A 366 1.18 -9.60 31.20
N THR A 367 -0.11 -9.28 31.31
CA THR A 367 -1.17 -10.26 31.07
C THR A 367 -1.12 -10.84 29.65
N TRP A 368 -0.66 -10.05 28.67
CA TRP A 368 -0.59 -10.48 27.28
C TRP A 368 0.47 -11.57 27.03
N PRO A 369 1.77 -11.41 27.38
CA PRO A 369 2.76 -12.47 27.17
C PRO A 369 2.46 -13.73 27.99
N VAL A 370 1.88 -13.61 29.19
CA VAL A 370 1.43 -14.77 30.00
C VAL A 370 0.35 -15.56 29.25
N LYS A 371 -0.67 -14.88 28.70
CA LYS A 371 -1.71 -15.53 27.89
C LYS A 371 -1.13 -16.14 26.63
N MET A 372 -0.20 -15.46 25.95
CA MET A 372 0.49 -15.99 24.77
C MET A 372 1.24 -17.28 25.09
N MET A 373 2.04 -17.30 26.17
CA MET A 373 2.74 -18.51 26.63
C MET A 373 1.76 -19.65 26.90
N GLY A 374 0.65 -19.36 27.59
CA GLY A 374 -0.42 -20.33 27.81
C GLY A 374 -1.02 -20.89 26.52
N GLN A 375 -1.26 -20.05 25.51
CA GLN A 375 -1.76 -20.48 24.19
C GLN A 375 -0.75 -21.38 23.47
N ILE A 376 0.54 -21.05 23.50
CA ILE A 376 1.60 -21.87 22.90
C ILE A 376 1.77 -23.20 23.64
N CYS A 377 1.66 -23.22 24.97
CA CYS A 377 1.64 -24.45 25.75
C CYS A 377 0.54 -25.42 25.29
N GLN A 378 -0.62 -24.92 24.82
CA GLN A 378 -1.69 -25.78 24.32
C GLN A 378 -1.43 -26.38 22.93
N VAL A 379 -0.45 -25.86 22.18
CA VAL A 379 -0.02 -26.46 20.90
C VAL A 379 0.67 -27.80 21.13
N PHE A 380 1.37 -27.96 22.26
CA PHE A 380 2.05 -29.19 22.62
C PHE A 380 1.06 -30.25 23.14
N ARG A 381 1.23 -31.49 22.66
CA ARG A 381 0.29 -32.59 22.94
C ARG A 381 0.59 -33.30 24.26
N THR A 382 1.86 -33.46 24.61
CA THR A 382 2.29 -34.20 25.81
C THR A 382 2.55 -33.25 26.96
N SER A 383 2.31 -33.70 28.20
CA SER A 383 2.66 -32.93 29.40
C SER A 383 4.18 -32.73 29.53
N GLU A 384 4.98 -33.65 28.99
CA GLU A 384 6.44 -33.56 28.96
C GLU A 384 6.92 -32.42 28.05
N ASP A 385 6.35 -32.28 26.84
CA ASP A 385 6.68 -31.18 25.92
C ASP A 385 6.29 -29.83 26.53
N LYS A 386 5.14 -29.77 27.21
CA LYS A 386 4.68 -28.56 27.94
C LYS A 386 5.66 -28.17 29.04
N TRP A 387 6.06 -29.13 29.88
CA TRP A 387 7.04 -28.89 30.94
C TRP A 387 8.40 -28.50 30.40
N SER A 388 8.85 -29.15 29.33
CA SER A 388 10.13 -28.86 28.68
C SER A 388 10.16 -27.44 28.12
N PHE A 389 9.07 -26.99 27.49
CA PHE A 389 8.95 -25.62 27.01
C PHE A 389 8.98 -24.60 28.15
N ILE A 390 8.21 -24.81 29.21
CA ILE A 390 8.18 -23.91 30.38
C ILE A 390 9.57 -23.80 31.00
N ASN A 391 10.23 -24.94 31.26
CA ASN A 391 11.58 -24.97 31.82
C ASN A 391 12.60 -24.30 30.88
N SER A 392 12.42 -24.43 29.56
CA SER A 392 13.27 -23.75 28.59
C SER A 392 13.12 -22.23 28.66
N VAL A 393 11.90 -21.70 28.84
CA VAL A 393 11.67 -20.25 29.02
C VAL A 393 12.33 -19.75 30.31
N GLU A 394 12.17 -20.46 31.42
CA GLU A 394 12.79 -20.13 32.71
C GLU A 394 14.33 -20.12 32.62
N SER A 395 14.92 -21.16 32.01
CA SER A 395 16.37 -21.26 31.82
C SER A 395 16.88 -20.13 30.91
N MET A 396 16.12 -19.78 29.88
CA MET A 396 16.48 -18.76 28.90
C MET A 396 16.55 -17.34 29.49
N PHE A 397 15.76 -17.01 30.52
CA PHE A 397 15.95 -15.74 31.23
C PHE A 397 17.35 -15.62 31.82
N SER A 398 17.86 -16.72 32.38
CA SER A 398 19.21 -16.76 32.96
C SER A 398 20.28 -16.70 31.87
N GLU A 399 20.10 -17.45 30.77
CA GLU A 399 21.03 -17.43 29.64
C GLU A 399 21.16 -16.03 29.02
N VAL A 400 20.04 -15.38 28.70
CA VAL A 400 20.03 -14.03 28.11
C VAL A 400 20.60 -12.99 29.08
N ALA A 401 20.30 -13.10 30.37
CA ALA A 401 20.87 -12.20 31.39
C ALA A 401 22.39 -12.35 31.50
N MET A 402 22.90 -13.59 31.44
CA MET A 402 24.33 -13.87 31.46
C MET A 402 25.03 -13.34 30.19
N GLU A 403 24.45 -13.54 29.00
CA GLU A 403 24.97 -12.97 27.75
C GLU A 403 25.13 -11.44 27.85
N MET A 404 24.10 -10.74 28.38
CA MET A 404 24.17 -9.28 28.57
C MET A 404 25.23 -8.90 29.61
N TYR A 405 25.33 -9.64 30.71
CA TYR A 405 26.34 -9.40 31.74
C TYR A 405 27.77 -9.57 31.22
N GLU A 406 28.03 -10.61 30.43
CA GLU A 406 29.33 -10.85 29.80
C GLU A 406 29.75 -9.69 28.88
N VAL A 407 28.82 -9.15 28.09
CA VAL A 407 29.07 -7.97 27.24
C VAL A 407 29.43 -6.73 28.08
N ILE A 408 28.74 -6.52 29.21
CA ILE A 408 29.03 -5.41 30.14
C ILE A 408 30.44 -5.57 30.73
N MET A 409 30.81 -6.79 31.12
CA MET A 409 32.12 -7.10 31.70
C MET A 409 33.27 -7.00 30.68
N ALA A 410 32.99 -7.21 29.39
CA ALA A 410 33.98 -7.10 28.31
C ALA A 410 34.46 -5.64 28.03
N GLY A 411 33.85 -4.62 28.66
CA GLY A 411 34.50 -3.34 28.89
C GLY A 411 34.40 -2.28 27.78
N ASN A 412 33.49 -2.40 26.81
CA ASN A 412 33.24 -1.32 25.85
C ASN A 412 32.32 -0.24 26.47
N ARG A 413 32.90 0.88 26.95
CA ARG A 413 32.23 1.84 27.87
C ARG A 413 30.87 2.37 27.40
N ASN A 414 30.66 2.59 26.09
CA ASN A 414 29.38 3.11 25.58
C ASN A 414 28.33 2.00 25.43
N GLU A 415 28.70 0.85 24.87
CA GLU A 415 27.79 -0.30 24.73
C GLU A 415 27.38 -0.84 26.10
N GLY A 416 28.31 -0.87 27.07
CA GLY A 416 28.05 -1.38 28.41
C GLY A 416 26.94 -0.63 29.17
N ILE A 417 26.73 0.67 28.92
CA ILE A 417 25.66 1.44 29.59
C ILE A 417 24.29 1.06 29.02
N GLU A 418 24.14 0.98 27.69
CA GLU A 418 22.89 0.60 27.04
C GLU A 418 22.55 -0.87 27.31
N THR A 419 23.55 -1.75 27.30
CA THR A 419 23.38 -3.17 27.66
C THR A 419 23.00 -3.31 29.14
N PHE A 420 23.59 -2.51 30.05
CA PHE A 420 23.20 -2.52 31.47
C PHE A 420 21.75 -2.09 31.68
N GLN A 421 21.31 -1.01 31.01
CA GLN A 421 19.91 -0.61 31.04
C GLN A 421 18.99 -1.70 30.50
N THR A 422 19.41 -2.38 29.43
CA THR A 422 18.67 -3.51 28.85
C THR A 422 18.57 -4.68 29.80
N LEU A 423 19.65 -5.01 30.51
CA LEU A 423 19.65 -6.03 31.56
C LEU A 423 18.70 -5.66 32.71
N CYS A 424 18.69 -4.40 33.17
CA CYS A 424 17.74 -3.95 34.20
C CYS A 424 16.28 -4.11 33.75
N VAL A 425 15.99 -3.80 32.48
CA VAL A 425 14.65 -4.01 31.90
C VAL A 425 14.31 -5.50 31.84
N LEU A 426 15.25 -6.37 31.43
CA LEU A 426 15.05 -7.82 31.40
C LEU A 426 14.71 -8.37 32.79
N LEU A 427 15.47 -7.97 33.83
CA LEU A 427 15.24 -8.43 35.20
C LEU A 427 13.88 -7.95 35.76
N SER A 428 13.50 -6.70 35.45
CA SER A 428 12.20 -6.16 35.82
C SER A 428 11.06 -6.89 35.11
N ALA A 429 11.22 -7.13 33.80
CA ALA A 429 10.28 -7.87 32.98
C ALA A 429 10.10 -9.30 33.50
N ALA A 430 11.19 -9.98 33.87
CA ALA A 430 11.15 -11.30 34.49
C ALA A 430 10.36 -11.26 35.80
N ALA A 431 10.65 -10.34 36.72
CA ALA A 431 9.93 -10.24 37.98
C ALA A 431 8.41 -10.01 37.79
N HIS A 432 8.03 -9.07 36.91
CA HIS A 432 6.62 -8.80 36.62
C HIS A 432 5.91 -9.94 35.90
N PHE A 433 6.60 -10.62 34.97
CA PHE A 433 6.09 -11.76 34.25
C PHE A 433 5.77 -12.93 35.19
N HIS A 434 6.71 -13.35 36.03
CA HIS A 434 6.50 -14.44 36.99
C HIS A 434 5.43 -14.08 38.02
N THR A 435 5.43 -12.84 38.51
CA THR A 435 4.37 -12.33 39.40
C THR A 435 3.00 -12.49 38.74
N LYS A 436 2.86 -12.09 37.46
CA LYS A 436 1.58 -12.21 36.75
C LYS A 436 1.22 -13.66 36.42
N MET A 437 2.19 -14.53 36.14
CA MET A 437 1.94 -15.97 35.98
C MET A 437 1.34 -16.55 37.26
N VAL A 438 1.96 -16.30 38.42
CA VAL A 438 1.47 -16.77 39.73
C VAL A 438 0.05 -16.29 39.99
N PHE A 439 -0.24 -14.99 39.78
CA PHE A 439 -1.60 -14.47 39.92
C PHE A 439 -2.60 -15.12 38.97
N SER A 440 -2.21 -15.42 37.73
CA SER A 440 -3.11 -16.10 36.78
C SER A 440 -3.47 -17.52 37.20
N PHE A 441 -2.57 -18.23 37.90
CA PHE A 441 -2.90 -19.51 38.52
C PHE A 441 -3.92 -19.33 39.64
N TYR A 442 -3.74 -18.34 40.52
CA TYR A 442 -4.68 -18.06 41.61
C TYR A 442 -6.06 -17.58 41.16
N GLU A 443 -6.19 -16.91 40.00
CA GLU A 443 -7.50 -16.50 39.46
C GLU A 443 -8.28 -17.65 38.79
N THR A 444 -7.62 -18.79 38.53
CA THR A 444 -8.22 -19.96 37.85
C THR A 444 -8.73 -21.03 38.84
N TYR A 445 -8.39 -20.90 40.13
CA TYR A 445 -8.86 -21.73 41.24
C TYR A 445 -9.69 -20.88 42.20
#